data_AF-A0A2S7PQV8-F1
#
_entry.id   AF-A0A2S7PQV8-F1
#
_cell.length_a   1.000
_cell.length_b   1.000
_cell.length_c   1.000
_cell.angle_alpha   90.00
_cell.angle_beta   90.00
_cell.angle_gamma   90.00
#
_symmetry.space_group_name_H-M   'P 1'
#
loop_
_entity.id
_entity.type
_entity.pdbx_description
1 polymer ?
#
loop_
_entity_poly.entity_id
_entity_poly.type
_entity_poly.pdbx_seq_one_letter_code
_entity_poly.pdbx_strand_id
1 'polypeptide(L)'
;MAADMSSTGLRIDGQCRRMGSTRRPDLYQKFAAANFLIPNLPSPLPVEHLRSIGITHLPGDLPIADFDYLHTLIYTDELARSGSMGPSGAITTGMAFGVPPIIKFGSESLQKRFLPDLLTGKKRICIAITEPGAGSDVAAIETTAKRSRDGKFWIVDGEKKWITNGLWSDYATMAVRTNGPGPAGLSLLVVPLLGHEGVSMRRIRVGGQTSGGTTYISLSDVRVPIENLVGVEELQPRAAGSVDFGEPAGARGAERGGAVHDEAGGVWEDADGAAGGAASDCEVWGGAGEPLGLD
;
A
#
# COMPACT_ATOMS: atom_id res chain seq x y z
N MET A 1 23.03 9.93 29.69
CA MET A 1 21.87 10.70 30.17
C MET A 1 20.67 10.23 29.37
N ALA A 2 19.87 9.33 29.93
CA ALA A 2 18.63 8.86 29.30
C ALA A 2 17.51 9.85 29.65
N ALA A 3 16.82 10.37 28.65
CA ALA A 3 15.65 11.22 28.86
C ALA A 3 14.50 10.34 29.35
N ASP A 4 14.01 10.66 30.54
CA ASP A 4 12.86 10.02 31.17
C ASP A 4 11.57 10.43 30.43
N MET A 5 10.98 9.49 29.70
CA MET A 5 9.69 9.67 29.00
C MET A 5 8.48 9.39 29.91
N SER A 6 8.65 9.34 31.24
CA SER A 6 7.56 9.07 32.20
C SER A 6 6.43 10.11 32.20
N SER A 7 6.61 11.28 31.57
CA SER A 7 5.61 12.35 31.56
C SER A 7 4.48 12.19 30.53
N THR A 8 4.55 11.21 29.62
CA THR A 8 3.50 10.98 28.60
C THR A 8 2.45 9.94 28.98
N GLY A 9 2.54 9.33 30.18
CA GLY A 9 1.50 8.44 30.72
C GLY A 9 1.28 7.14 29.94
N LEU A 10 2.17 6.80 28.99
CA LEU A 10 2.06 5.57 28.20
C LEU A 10 2.88 4.44 28.85
N ARG A 11 2.35 3.81 29.91
CA ARG A 11 2.90 2.53 30.40
C ARG A 11 2.37 1.39 29.52
N ILE A 12 3.28 0.67 28.86
CA ILE A 12 2.98 -0.63 28.25
C ILE A 12 3.13 -1.67 29.35
N ASP A 13 2.09 -1.83 30.17
CA ASP A 13 2.03 -2.93 31.13
C ASP A 13 1.70 -4.22 30.36
N GLY A 14 2.55 -5.25 30.50
CA GLY A 14 2.50 -6.56 29.82
C GLY A 14 1.29 -7.45 30.14
N GLN A 15 0.15 -6.86 30.48
CA GLN A 15 -1.13 -7.56 30.53
C GLN A 15 -1.94 -7.17 29.29
N CYS A 16 -1.87 -7.99 28.25
CA CYS A 16 -2.87 -8.01 27.18
C CYS A 16 -4.21 -8.52 27.76
N ARG A 17 -4.83 -7.73 28.65
CA ARG A 17 -6.23 -7.93 29.04
C ARG A 17 -7.04 -7.80 27.76
N ARG A 18 -8.07 -8.63 27.59
CA ARG A 18 -9.08 -8.47 26.53
C ARG A 18 -9.72 -7.08 26.71
N MET A 19 -9.09 -6.04 26.19
CA MET A 19 -9.70 -4.74 26.06
C MET A 19 -10.78 -4.91 25.01
N GLY A 20 -12.03 -4.96 25.47
CA GLY A 20 -13.17 -4.82 24.60
C GLY A 20 -12.99 -3.58 23.72
N SER A 21 -13.17 -3.76 22.42
CA SER A 21 -13.59 -2.76 21.43
C SER A 21 -12.95 -1.37 21.37
N THR A 22 -11.88 -1.03 22.10
CA THR A 22 -11.29 0.32 22.04
C THR A 22 -10.38 0.48 20.81
N ARG A 23 -10.99 0.40 19.62
CA ARG A 23 -10.48 1.03 18.40
C ARG A 23 -10.41 2.53 18.70
N ARG A 24 -9.21 3.11 18.70
CA ARG A 24 -9.04 4.57 18.75
C ARG A 24 -9.32 5.12 17.35
N PRO A 25 -10.52 5.67 17.07
CA PRO A 25 -10.84 6.13 15.72
C PRO A 25 -9.96 7.31 15.30
N ASP A 26 -9.37 8.01 16.28
CA ASP A 26 -8.52 9.18 16.12
C ASP A 26 -7.04 8.87 15.82
N LEU A 27 -6.59 7.61 15.98
CA LEU A 27 -5.16 7.29 15.92
C LEU A 27 -4.54 7.61 14.56
N TYR A 28 -5.19 7.22 13.47
CA TYR A 28 -4.70 7.51 12.11
C TYR A 28 -4.60 9.02 11.86
N GLN A 29 -5.62 9.78 12.28
CA GLN A 29 -5.64 11.23 12.11
C GLN A 29 -4.56 11.93 12.95
N LYS A 30 -4.23 11.41 14.13
CA LYS A 30 -3.08 11.91 14.91
C LYS A 30 -1.75 11.65 14.23
N PHE A 31 -1.57 10.45 13.66
CA PHE A 31 -0.37 10.11 12.89
C PHE A 31 -0.22 11.03 11.67
N ALA A 32 -1.33 11.27 10.95
CA ALA A 32 -1.38 12.17 9.82
C ALA A 32 -1.06 13.63 10.20
N ALA A 33 -1.72 14.16 11.22
CA ALA A 33 -1.54 15.54 11.67
C ALA A 33 -0.12 15.83 12.18
N ALA A 34 0.57 14.81 12.69
CA ALA A 34 1.96 14.90 13.11
C ALA A 34 2.96 14.51 12.01
N ASN A 35 2.54 14.40 10.74
CA ASN A 35 3.36 14.04 9.58
C ASN A 35 4.07 12.67 9.68
N PHE A 36 3.62 11.77 10.56
CA PHE A 36 4.21 10.43 10.70
C PHE A 36 3.80 9.45 9.60
N LEU A 37 2.95 9.85 8.64
CA LEU A 37 2.65 9.03 7.46
C LEU A 37 3.75 9.14 6.39
N ILE A 38 4.36 10.32 6.26
CA ILE A 38 5.31 10.65 5.19
C ILE A 38 6.62 9.84 5.28
N PRO A 39 7.21 9.59 6.48
CA PRO A 39 8.43 8.78 6.59
C PRO A 39 8.32 7.34 6.09
N ASN A 40 7.10 6.83 5.84
CA ASN A 40 6.89 5.51 5.26
C ASN A 40 6.80 5.54 3.72
N LEU A 41 6.98 6.71 3.07
CA LEU A 41 7.18 6.77 1.63
C LEU A 41 8.61 6.33 1.28
N PRO A 42 8.83 5.75 0.09
CA PRO A 42 10.17 5.49 -0.41
C PRO A 42 10.91 6.81 -0.64
N SER A 43 12.20 6.82 -0.32
CA SER A 43 13.11 7.90 -0.67
C SER A 43 13.49 7.83 -2.16
N PRO A 44 13.74 8.95 -2.85
CA PRO A 44 13.56 10.32 -2.37
C PRO A 44 12.08 10.71 -2.24
N LEU A 45 11.77 11.54 -1.23
CA LEU A 45 10.42 12.05 -1.03
C LEU A 45 9.97 12.97 -2.17
N PRO A 46 8.66 13.05 -2.46
CA PRO A 46 8.12 13.99 -3.46
C PRO A 46 8.08 15.42 -2.89
N VAL A 47 9.25 16.03 -2.69
CA VAL A 47 9.44 17.31 -1.99
C VAL A 47 8.57 18.43 -2.57
N GLU A 48 8.47 18.53 -3.89
CA GLU A 48 7.65 19.56 -4.55
C GLU A 48 6.16 19.43 -4.18
N HIS A 49 5.62 18.20 -4.20
CA HIS A 49 4.26 17.92 -3.78
C HIS A 49 4.04 18.22 -2.30
N LEU A 50 4.95 17.76 -1.42
CA LEU A 50 4.87 18.02 0.02
C LEU A 50 4.84 19.53 0.32
N ARG A 51 5.71 20.32 -0.32
CA ARG A 51 5.71 21.79 -0.17
C ARG A 51 4.41 22.41 -0.63
N SER A 52 3.85 21.96 -1.76
CA SER A 52 2.59 22.50 -2.32
C SER A 52 1.40 22.34 -1.37
N ILE A 53 1.44 21.34 -0.48
CA ILE A 53 0.39 21.07 0.52
C ILE A 53 0.77 21.57 1.91
N GLY A 54 1.85 22.34 2.03
CA GLY A 54 2.29 23.00 3.27
C GLY A 54 3.13 22.14 4.20
N ILE A 55 3.52 20.92 3.80
CA ILE A 55 4.43 20.08 4.57
C ILE A 55 5.86 20.47 4.21
N THR A 56 6.58 21.02 5.17
CA THR A 56 7.99 21.46 5.01
C THR A 56 8.94 20.71 5.93
N HIS A 57 8.43 20.18 7.04
CA HIS A 57 9.19 19.47 8.06
C HIS A 57 8.47 18.18 8.47
N LEU A 58 9.28 17.18 8.82
CA LEU A 58 8.89 15.89 9.35
C LEU A 58 9.05 15.89 10.89
N PRO A 59 8.60 14.84 11.59
CA PRO A 59 8.85 14.69 13.02
C PRO A 59 10.31 14.95 13.41
N GLY A 60 10.50 15.64 14.52
CA GLY A 60 11.85 16.05 14.97
C GLY A 60 12.38 17.31 14.27
N ASP A 61 11.52 18.08 13.60
CA ASP A 61 11.88 19.30 12.87
C ASP A 61 12.87 19.03 11.71
N LEU A 62 12.83 17.83 11.16
CA LEU A 62 13.67 17.43 10.03
C LEU A 62 13.13 18.05 8.73
N PRO A 63 13.91 18.86 8.00
CA PRO A 63 13.49 19.37 6.70
C PRO A 63 13.22 18.21 5.73
N ILE A 64 12.12 18.26 4.99
CA ILE A 64 11.74 17.19 4.04
C ILE A 64 12.80 16.93 2.93
N ALA A 65 13.66 17.91 2.68
CA ALA A 65 14.73 17.80 1.68
C ALA A 65 15.93 16.99 2.19
N ASP A 66 16.06 16.84 3.51
CA ASP A 66 17.17 16.14 4.17
C ASP A 66 16.78 14.70 4.52
N PHE A 67 15.53 14.30 4.27
CA PHE A 67 15.06 12.94 4.51
C PHE A 67 15.66 11.96 3.51
N ASP A 68 16.23 10.88 4.02
CA ASP A 68 16.89 9.84 3.25
C ASP A 68 16.58 8.43 3.80
N TYR A 69 17.22 7.41 3.22
CA TYR A 69 17.03 6.03 3.61
C TYR A 69 17.44 5.71 5.06
N LEU A 70 18.40 6.45 5.65
CA LEU A 70 18.77 6.26 7.06
C LEU A 70 17.65 6.73 7.98
N HIS A 71 16.95 7.79 7.60
CA HIS A 71 15.76 8.24 8.32
C HIS A 71 14.60 7.24 8.21
N THR A 72 14.38 6.65 7.03
CA THR A 72 13.41 5.55 6.86
C THR A 72 13.74 4.36 7.77
N LEU A 73 15.03 3.99 7.87
CA LEU A 73 15.48 2.89 8.73
C LEU A 73 15.20 3.19 10.20
N ILE A 74 15.59 4.37 10.70
CA ILE A 74 15.33 4.79 12.09
C ILE A 74 13.83 4.76 12.37
N TYR A 75 13.02 5.35 11.49
CA TYR A 75 11.57 5.39 11.65
C TYR A 75 10.95 3.99 11.72
N THR A 76 11.42 3.06 10.87
CA THR A 76 10.93 1.69 10.86
C THR A 76 11.35 0.91 12.10
N ASP A 77 12.59 1.08 12.58
CA ASP A 77 13.08 0.49 13.84
C ASP A 77 12.24 0.96 15.03
N GLU A 78 11.98 2.27 15.13
CA GLU A 78 11.17 2.84 16.21
C GLU A 78 9.71 2.37 16.19
N LEU A 79 9.12 2.18 15.00
CA LEU A 79 7.80 1.54 14.90
C LEU A 79 7.82 0.08 15.36
N ALA A 80 8.87 -0.67 15.01
CA ALA A 80 9.02 -2.08 15.38
C ALA A 80 9.19 -2.29 16.90
N ARG A 81 9.81 -1.32 17.60
CA ARG A 81 9.97 -1.33 19.07
C ARG A 81 8.67 -1.35 19.87
N SER A 82 7.54 -1.04 19.24
CA SER A 82 6.21 -1.22 19.85
C SER A 82 5.87 -2.68 20.16
N GLY A 83 6.63 -3.64 19.65
CA GLY A 83 6.42 -5.08 19.87
C GLY A 83 5.20 -5.64 19.12
N SER A 84 4.58 -4.84 18.24
CA SER A 84 3.45 -5.26 17.41
C SER A 84 3.50 -4.57 16.05
N MET A 85 3.49 -5.34 14.96
CA MET A 85 3.46 -4.79 13.59
C MET A 85 2.04 -4.53 13.09
N GLY A 86 1.02 -4.94 13.85
CA GLY A 86 -0.38 -4.79 13.47
C GLY A 86 -0.78 -3.31 13.39
N PRO A 87 -0.51 -2.48 14.41
CA PRO A 87 -0.79 -1.05 14.34
C PRO A 87 0.00 -0.32 13.24
N SER A 88 1.29 -0.61 13.06
CA SER A 88 2.08 0.00 11.98
C SER A 88 1.53 -0.39 10.61
N GLY A 89 1.28 -1.68 10.35
CA GLY A 89 0.68 -2.16 9.11
C GLY A 89 -0.71 -1.56 8.85
N ALA A 90 -1.52 -1.39 9.90
CA ALA A 90 -2.82 -0.72 9.79
C ALA A 90 -2.71 0.75 9.40
N ILE A 91 -1.61 1.44 9.71
CA ILE A 91 -1.47 2.90 9.56
C ILE A 91 -0.68 3.25 8.31
N THR A 92 0.43 2.57 8.06
CA THR A 92 1.49 3.06 7.17
C THR A 92 1.62 2.28 5.87
N THR A 93 1.14 1.02 5.78
CA THR A 93 1.26 0.18 4.57
C THR A 93 0.71 0.87 3.31
N GLY A 94 -0.33 1.69 3.46
CA GLY A 94 -0.85 2.50 2.35
C GLY A 94 0.16 3.48 1.77
N MET A 95 0.92 4.14 2.64
CA MET A 95 1.99 5.06 2.25
C MET A 95 3.18 4.31 1.64
N ALA A 96 3.51 3.15 2.22
CA ALA A 96 4.62 2.31 1.78
C ALA A 96 4.43 1.73 0.37
N PHE A 97 3.20 1.33 0.02
CA PHE A 97 2.96 0.54 -1.20
C PHE A 97 1.83 1.07 -2.07
N GLY A 98 0.80 1.70 -1.50
CA GLY A 98 -0.35 2.21 -2.26
C GLY A 98 -0.06 3.53 -2.97
N VAL A 99 0.62 4.47 -2.29
CA VAL A 99 0.95 5.80 -2.83
C VAL A 99 2.08 5.78 -3.87
N PRO A 100 3.19 5.02 -3.72
CA PRO A 100 4.35 5.16 -4.59
C PRO A 100 4.10 4.96 -6.09
N PRO A 101 3.26 4.00 -6.53
CA PRO A 101 2.95 3.87 -7.96
C PRO A 101 2.29 5.13 -8.55
N ILE A 102 1.48 5.86 -7.76
CA ILE A 102 0.85 7.11 -8.18
C ILE A 102 1.91 8.21 -8.34
N ILE A 103 2.85 8.33 -7.39
CA ILE A 103 3.95 9.31 -7.48
C ILE A 103 4.83 9.03 -8.70
N LYS A 104 5.17 7.76 -8.92
CA LYS A 104 6.16 7.36 -9.91
C LYS A 104 5.62 7.30 -11.34
N PHE A 105 4.41 6.78 -11.52
CA PHE A 105 3.85 6.48 -12.84
C PHE A 105 2.54 7.21 -13.11
N GLY A 106 1.93 7.83 -12.10
CA GLY A 106 0.69 8.57 -12.28
C GLY A 106 0.88 9.80 -13.16
N SER A 107 -0.10 10.08 -14.03
CA SER A 107 -0.16 11.34 -14.76
C SER A 107 -0.27 12.53 -13.81
N GLU A 108 0.11 13.74 -14.26
CA GLU A 108 -0.01 14.94 -13.42
C GLU A 108 -1.45 15.17 -12.90
N SER A 109 -2.46 14.89 -13.73
CA SER A 109 -3.85 15.05 -13.35
C SER A 109 -4.26 14.04 -12.29
N LEU A 110 -3.75 12.80 -12.36
CA LEU A 110 -3.93 11.78 -11.34
C LEU A 110 -3.26 12.22 -10.03
N GLN A 111 -2.00 12.64 -10.09
CA GLN A 111 -1.24 13.08 -8.91
C GLN A 111 -1.93 14.26 -8.21
N LYS A 112 -2.36 15.29 -8.96
CA LYS A 112 -3.08 16.47 -8.45
C LYS A 112 -4.42 16.10 -7.79
N ARG A 113 -5.11 15.05 -8.26
CA ARG A 113 -6.39 14.59 -7.70
C ARG A 113 -6.23 13.81 -6.41
N PHE A 114 -5.22 12.94 -6.31
CA PHE A 114 -5.11 11.97 -5.22
C PHE A 114 -4.06 12.33 -4.16
N LEU A 115 -2.88 12.81 -4.56
CA LEU A 115 -1.78 13.01 -3.61
C LEU A 115 -2.09 13.99 -2.48
N PRO A 116 -2.78 15.14 -2.69
CA PRO A 116 -3.09 16.05 -1.58
C PRO A 116 -3.86 15.39 -0.44
N ASP A 117 -4.83 14.54 -0.75
CA ASP A 117 -5.66 13.88 0.26
C ASP A 117 -4.97 12.66 0.88
N LEU A 118 -4.15 11.94 0.10
CA LEU A 118 -3.39 10.78 0.58
C LEU A 118 -2.22 11.20 1.49
N LEU A 119 -1.44 12.19 1.08
CA LEU A 119 -0.28 12.67 1.83
C LEU A 119 -0.68 13.36 3.14
N THR A 120 -1.86 14.00 3.19
CA THR A 120 -2.40 14.61 4.42
C THR A 120 -3.19 13.64 5.29
N GLY A 121 -3.39 12.38 4.87
CA GLY A 121 -4.18 11.38 5.60
C GLY A 121 -5.67 11.70 5.68
N LYS A 122 -6.21 12.57 4.81
CA LYS A 122 -7.67 12.75 4.67
C LYS A 122 -8.31 11.52 4.06
N LYS A 123 -7.59 10.87 3.14
CA LYS A 123 -7.97 9.63 2.48
C LYS A 123 -6.91 8.57 2.71
N ARG A 124 -7.35 7.32 2.80
CA ARG A 124 -6.47 6.15 3.00
C ARG A 124 -6.40 5.36 1.70
N ILE A 125 -5.24 4.76 1.45
CA ILE A 125 -5.03 3.88 0.31
C ILE A 125 -4.40 2.56 0.76
N CYS A 126 -4.61 1.51 -0.02
CA CYS A 126 -3.87 0.25 0.08
C CYS A 126 -3.32 -0.17 -1.30
N ILE A 127 -2.47 -1.18 -1.30
CA ILE A 127 -2.08 -1.90 -2.52
C ILE A 127 -2.91 -3.18 -2.62
N ALA A 128 -3.49 -3.46 -3.79
CA ALA A 128 -4.38 -4.60 -3.99
C ALA A 128 -3.99 -5.40 -5.24
N ILE A 129 -3.13 -6.40 -5.04
CA ILE A 129 -2.61 -7.26 -6.12
C ILE A 129 -3.12 -8.68 -5.93
N THR A 130 -2.72 -9.31 -4.81
CA THR A 130 -2.98 -10.70 -4.48
C THR A 130 -4.46 -11.08 -4.51
N GLU A 131 -4.74 -12.26 -5.04
CA GLU A 131 -6.06 -12.83 -5.24
C GLU A 131 -6.16 -14.21 -4.57
N PRO A 132 -7.36 -14.78 -4.41
CA PRO A 132 -7.52 -16.14 -3.90
C PRO A 132 -6.73 -17.19 -4.70
N GLY A 133 -6.66 -17.03 -6.03
CA GLY A 133 -5.98 -17.95 -6.95
C GLY A 133 -4.57 -17.56 -7.36
N ALA A 134 -4.11 -16.34 -7.02
CA ALA A 134 -2.83 -15.81 -7.49
C ALA A 134 -2.12 -15.01 -6.38
N GLY A 135 -0.96 -15.51 -5.95
CA GLY A 135 -0.08 -14.91 -4.95
C GLY A 135 1.29 -14.57 -5.54
N SER A 136 2.21 -15.53 -5.48
CA SER A 136 3.56 -15.39 -6.06
C SER A 136 3.53 -15.25 -7.59
N ASP A 137 2.55 -15.87 -8.26
CA ASP A 137 2.34 -15.68 -9.70
C ASP A 137 1.35 -14.53 -9.94
N VAL A 138 1.88 -13.30 -9.91
CA VAL A 138 1.08 -12.08 -10.16
C VAL A 138 0.54 -12.04 -11.59
N ALA A 139 1.20 -12.68 -12.55
CA ALA A 139 0.74 -12.71 -13.93
C ALA A 139 -0.57 -13.50 -14.12
N ALA A 140 -0.92 -14.35 -13.14
CA ALA A 140 -2.12 -15.19 -13.15
C ALA A 140 -3.36 -14.54 -12.53
N ILE A 141 -3.31 -13.26 -12.11
CA ILE A 141 -4.50 -12.60 -11.54
C ILE A 141 -5.68 -12.55 -12.52
N GLU A 142 -6.90 -12.66 -11.99
CA GLU A 142 -8.14 -12.80 -12.73
C GLU A 142 -9.06 -11.58 -12.60
N THR A 143 -8.83 -10.66 -11.64
CA THR A 143 -9.62 -9.41 -11.56
C THR A 143 -9.50 -8.66 -12.87
N THR A 144 -10.63 -8.38 -13.52
CA THR A 144 -10.67 -7.72 -14.83
C THR A 144 -11.10 -6.27 -14.73
N ALA A 145 -10.70 -5.47 -15.72
CA ALA A 145 -11.19 -4.13 -15.94
C ALA A 145 -11.55 -3.95 -17.42
N LYS A 146 -12.84 -3.84 -17.74
CA LYS A 146 -13.33 -3.69 -19.12
C LYS A 146 -13.83 -2.28 -19.37
N ARG A 147 -13.59 -1.72 -20.54
CA ARG A 147 -14.13 -0.39 -20.89
C ARG A 147 -15.65 -0.44 -20.96
N SER A 148 -16.30 0.57 -20.37
CA SER A 148 -17.73 0.80 -20.51
C SER A 148 -18.08 1.15 -21.96
N ARG A 149 -19.37 0.98 -22.33
CA ARG A 149 -19.85 1.25 -23.69
C ARG A 149 -19.63 2.70 -24.14
N ASP A 150 -19.68 3.65 -23.20
CA ASP A 150 -19.42 5.07 -23.45
C ASP A 150 -17.93 5.44 -23.37
N GLY A 151 -17.05 4.48 -23.06
CA GLY A 151 -15.61 4.66 -22.99
C GLY A 151 -15.12 5.53 -21.84
N LYS A 152 -15.99 5.88 -20.88
CA LYS A 152 -15.66 6.80 -19.76
C LYS A 152 -15.19 6.09 -18.50
N PHE A 153 -15.50 4.81 -18.36
CA PHE A 153 -15.18 4.03 -17.17
C PHE A 153 -14.54 2.70 -17.53
N TRP A 154 -13.69 2.21 -16.65
CA TRP A 154 -13.45 0.81 -16.42
C TRP A 154 -14.58 0.24 -15.57
N ILE A 155 -15.05 -0.95 -15.93
CA ILE A 155 -15.94 -1.80 -15.14
C ILE A 155 -15.05 -2.91 -14.57
N VAL A 156 -14.88 -2.89 -13.25
CA VAL A 156 -13.95 -3.77 -12.54
C VAL A 156 -14.71 -4.86 -11.80
N ASP A 157 -14.31 -6.11 -12.06
CA ASP A 157 -14.90 -7.31 -11.49
C ASP A 157 -13.81 -8.27 -11.02
N GLY A 158 -13.96 -8.81 -9.82
CA GLY A 158 -13.00 -9.78 -9.27
C GLY A 158 -12.89 -9.72 -7.76
N GLU A 159 -11.81 -10.30 -7.24
CA GLU A 159 -11.61 -10.43 -5.80
C GLU A 159 -10.13 -10.26 -5.43
N LYS A 160 -9.88 -9.54 -4.34
CA LYS A 160 -8.56 -9.34 -3.76
C LYS A 160 -8.52 -9.92 -2.36
N LYS A 161 -7.41 -10.58 -2.01
CA LYS A 161 -7.24 -11.29 -0.74
C LYS A 161 -5.93 -10.87 -0.09
N TRP A 162 -5.92 -10.88 1.25
CA TRP A 162 -4.77 -10.52 2.08
C TRP A 162 -4.40 -9.03 2.03
N ILE A 163 -5.38 -8.15 1.79
CA ILE A 163 -5.12 -6.72 1.62
C ILE A 163 -5.01 -6.02 2.97
N THR A 164 -3.78 -5.73 3.40
CA THR A 164 -3.47 -5.00 4.63
C THR A 164 -3.99 -3.57 4.56
N ASN A 165 -4.51 -3.04 5.69
CA ASN A 165 -5.20 -1.74 5.79
C ASN A 165 -6.45 -1.58 4.89
N GLY A 166 -6.85 -2.61 4.13
CA GLY A 166 -7.96 -2.52 3.16
C GLY A 166 -9.29 -2.06 3.77
N LEU A 167 -9.62 -2.54 4.97
CA LEU A 167 -10.87 -2.23 5.70
C LEU A 167 -11.15 -0.75 5.91
N TRP A 168 -10.13 0.09 5.82
CA TRP A 168 -10.23 1.51 6.05
C TRP A 168 -9.82 2.34 4.85
N SER A 169 -9.44 1.69 3.75
CA SER A 169 -8.91 2.37 2.58
C SER A 169 -10.05 2.93 1.73
N ASP A 170 -9.96 4.21 1.40
CA ASP A 170 -10.87 4.87 0.46
C ASP A 170 -10.57 4.45 -0.98
N TYR A 171 -9.30 4.13 -1.26
CA TYR A 171 -8.82 3.71 -2.57
C TYR A 171 -7.90 2.50 -2.47
N ALA A 172 -7.74 1.78 -3.58
CA ALA A 172 -6.66 0.83 -3.78
C ALA A 172 -5.90 1.20 -5.05
N THR A 173 -4.57 1.18 -4.99
CA THR A 173 -3.76 0.97 -6.18
C THR A 173 -3.82 -0.51 -6.50
N MET A 174 -4.59 -0.85 -7.53
CA MET A 174 -5.05 -2.22 -7.79
C MET A 174 -4.53 -2.73 -9.13
N ALA A 175 -3.94 -3.94 -9.11
CA ALA A 175 -3.62 -4.66 -10.34
C ALA A 175 -4.88 -5.31 -10.89
N VAL A 176 -5.13 -5.07 -12.17
CA VAL A 176 -6.29 -5.59 -12.91
C VAL A 176 -5.86 -6.03 -14.29
N ARG A 177 -6.58 -6.97 -14.88
CA ARG A 177 -6.41 -7.42 -16.25
C ARG A 177 -7.29 -6.60 -17.19
N THR A 178 -6.65 -5.80 -18.04
CA THR A 178 -7.33 -4.96 -19.05
C THR A 178 -7.33 -5.62 -20.43
N ASN A 179 -6.36 -6.49 -20.71
CA ASN A 179 -6.22 -7.18 -21.98
C ASN A 179 -5.54 -8.55 -21.78
N GLY A 180 -5.76 -9.54 -22.64
CA GLY A 180 -4.98 -10.79 -22.76
C GLY A 180 -4.59 -11.60 -21.49
N PRO A 181 -4.00 -12.79 -21.66
CA PRO A 181 -3.35 -13.51 -20.57
C PRO A 181 -1.93 -12.98 -20.29
N GLY A 182 -1.38 -13.34 -19.12
CA GLY A 182 0.00 -13.04 -18.75
C GLY A 182 0.24 -11.59 -18.28
N PRO A 183 1.51 -11.22 -18.04
CA PRO A 183 1.87 -9.96 -17.41
C PRO A 183 1.56 -8.75 -18.28
N ALA A 184 1.75 -8.86 -19.60
CA ALA A 184 1.45 -7.78 -20.56
C ALA A 184 -0.03 -7.39 -20.57
N GLY A 185 -0.89 -8.25 -20.05
CA GLY A 185 -2.32 -8.00 -19.94
C GLY A 185 -2.77 -7.17 -18.75
N LEU A 186 -1.83 -6.86 -17.84
CA LEU A 186 -2.14 -6.21 -16.58
C LEU A 186 -1.96 -4.70 -16.66
N SER A 187 -2.75 -3.99 -15.87
CA SER A 187 -2.69 -2.54 -15.66
C SER A 187 -2.87 -2.22 -14.18
N LEU A 188 -2.45 -1.03 -13.75
CA LEU A 188 -2.75 -0.49 -12.42
C LEU A 188 -3.82 0.59 -12.50
N LEU A 189 -4.82 0.49 -11.63
CA LEU A 189 -5.86 1.51 -11.47
C LEU A 189 -5.91 2.01 -10.02
N VAL A 190 -6.26 3.29 -9.84
CA VAL A 190 -6.74 3.80 -8.55
C VAL A 190 -8.23 3.49 -8.43
N VAL A 191 -8.58 2.41 -7.75
CA VAL A 191 -9.95 1.88 -7.60
C VAL A 191 -10.58 2.42 -6.31
N PRO A 192 -11.77 3.04 -6.34
CA PRO A 192 -12.48 3.45 -5.13
C PRO A 192 -12.96 2.23 -4.34
N LEU A 193 -12.90 2.32 -3.01
CA LEU A 193 -13.25 1.25 -2.10
C LEU A 193 -14.36 1.66 -1.13
N LEU A 194 -14.00 2.30 -0.02
CA LEU A 194 -14.91 2.54 1.10
C LEU A 194 -16.19 3.29 0.68
N GLY A 195 -17.34 2.63 0.86
CA GLY A 195 -18.66 3.19 0.55
C GLY A 195 -18.98 3.29 -0.94
N HIS A 196 -18.17 2.70 -1.83
CA HIS A 196 -18.43 2.68 -3.26
C HIS A 196 -19.37 1.54 -3.66
N GLU A 197 -20.26 1.79 -4.61
CA GLU A 197 -21.15 0.78 -5.17
C GLU A 197 -20.35 -0.36 -5.83
N GLY A 198 -20.82 -1.59 -5.66
CA GLY A 198 -20.15 -2.79 -6.19
C GLY A 198 -18.96 -3.27 -5.37
N VAL A 199 -18.55 -2.55 -4.30
CA VAL A 199 -17.43 -2.94 -3.44
C VAL A 199 -17.93 -3.53 -2.12
N SER A 200 -17.48 -4.74 -1.81
CA SER A 200 -17.66 -5.36 -0.49
C SER A 200 -16.31 -5.64 0.15
N MET A 201 -16.12 -5.24 1.40
CA MET A 201 -14.89 -5.47 2.15
C MET A 201 -15.20 -6.18 3.46
N ARG A 202 -14.51 -7.29 3.71
CA ARG A 202 -14.60 -8.03 4.98
C ARG A 202 -13.24 -8.29 5.60
N ARG A 203 -13.21 -8.31 6.93
CA ARG A 203 -11.99 -8.67 7.67
C ARG A 203 -11.66 -10.14 7.45
N ILE A 204 -10.39 -10.44 7.27
CA ILE A 204 -9.85 -11.80 7.38
C ILE A 204 -9.22 -11.94 8.77
N ARG A 205 -9.59 -13.00 9.50
CA ARG A 205 -8.93 -13.33 10.76
C ARG A 205 -7.60 -14.01 10.44
N VAL A 206 -6.52 -13.45 10.97
CA VAL A 206 -5.14 -13.90 10.78
C VAL A 206 -4.55 -14.35 12.11
N GLY A 207 -3.52 -15.20 12.07
CA GLY A 207 -2.85 -15.74 13.27
C GLY A 207 -2.00 -14.70 14.01
N GLY A 208 -1.43 -13.73 13.29
CA GLY A 208 -0.63 -12.62 13.83
C GLY A 208 -1.05 -11.28 13.23
N GLN A 209 -0.50 -10.17 13.74
CA GLN A 209 -0.81 -8.81 13.27
C GLN A 209 -2.31 -8.53 13.17
N THR A 210 -3.07 -9.02 14.15
CA THR A 210 -4.54 -9.04 14.09
C THR A 210 -5.16 -7.66 13.95
N SER A 211 -4.46 -6.58 14.32
CA SER A 211 -4.89 -5.19 14.15
C SER A 211 -4.56 -4.58 12.79
N GLY A 212 -3.78 -5.23 11.91
CA GLY A 212 -3.36 -4.73 10.59
C GLY A 212 -4.49 -4.52 9.57
N GLY A 213 -5.68 -5.05 9.86
CA GLY A 213 -6.84 -4.87 9.00
C GLY A 213 -6.72 -5.62 7.67
N THR A 214 -6.21 -6.84 7.72
CA THR A 214 -6.18 -7.75 6.56
C THR A 214 -7.59 -7.98 6.03
N THR A 215 -7.76 -7.74 4.72
CA THR A 215 -9.07 -7.57 4.09
C THR A 215 -9.22 -8.51 2.90
N TYR A 216 -10.45 -9.02 2.74
CA TYR A 216 -10.96 -9.57 1.51
C TYR A 216 -11.82 -8.51 0.84
N ILE A 217 -11.56 -8.23 -0.44
CA ILE A 217 -12.30 -7.24 -1.24
C ILE A 217 -12.97 -8.00 -2.38
N SER A 218 -14.29 -7.89 -2.49
CA SER A 218 -15.05 -8.38 -3.65
C SER A 218 -15.55 -7.18 -4.44
N LEU A 219 -15.43 -7.26 -5.77
CA LEU A 219 -15.74 -6.21 -6.73
C LEU A 219 -16.75 -6.77 -7.74
N SER A 220 -17.88 -6.08 -7.89
CA SER A 220 -18.94 -6.41 -8.86
C SER A 220 -19.34 -5.14 -9.60
N ASP A 221 -19.09 -5.10 -10.90
CA ASP A 221 -19.39 -3.99 -11.80
C ASP A 221 -18.91 -2.61 -11.30
N VAL A 222 -17.74 -2.56 -10.64
CA VAL A 222 -17.24 -1.33 -10.01
C VAL A 222 -16.79 -0.35 -11.09
N ARG A 223 -17.43 0.81 -11.13
CA ARG A 223 -17.13 1.86 -12.11
C ARG A 223 -15.94 2.70 -11.66
N VAL A 224 -14.87 2.67 -12.44
CA VAL A 224 -13.64 3.43 -12.19
C VAL A 224 -13.37 4.34 -13.39
N PRO A 225 -13.19 5.67 -13.23
CA PRO A 225 -12.92 6.54 -14.37
C PRO A 225 -11.68 6.10 -15.17
N ILE A 226 -11.67 6.26 -16.50
CA ILE A 226 -10.52 5.86 -17.34
C ILE A 226 -9.24 6.60 -16.92
N GLU A 227 -9.38 7.86 -16.50
CA GLU A 227 -8.27 8.69 -16.03
C GLU A 227 -7.67 8.25 -14.68
N ASN A 228 -8.21 7.22 -14.03
CA ASN A 228 -7.61 6.61 -12.84
C ASN A 228 -6.56 5.54 -13.17
N LEU A 229 -6.24 5.36 -14.46
CA LEU A 229 -5.10 4.55 -14.89
C LEU A 229 -3.78 5.12 -14.37
N VAL A 230 -2.94 4.25 -13.80
CA VAL A 230 -1.60 4.56 -13.32
C VAL A 230 -0.61 4.07 -14.36
N GLY A 231 0.26 4.95 -14.87
CA GLY A 231 1.19 4.62 -15.96
C GLY A 231 0.48 4.47 -17.30
N VAL A 232 0.90 3.48 -18.08
CA VAL A 232 0.28 3.11 -19.36
C VAL A 232 -0.67 1.92 -19.21
N GLU A 233 -1.61 1.82 -20.15
CA GLU A 233 -2.44 0.62 -20.28
C GLU A 233 -1.55 -0.48 -20.86
N GLU A 234 -1.58 -1.66 -20.23
CA GLU A 234 -0.73 -2.81 -20.53
C GLU A 234 0.73 -2.64 -20.09
N LEU A 235 1.14 -3.46 -19.11
CA LEU A 235 2.52 -3.60 -18.66
C LEU A 235 3.44 -3.98 -19.82
N GLN A 236 4.51 -3.22 -20.06
CA GLN A 236 5.47 -3.62 -21.08
C GLN A 236 6.37 -4.73 -20.54
N PRO A 237 6.54 -5.85 -21.26
CA PRO A 237 7.44 -6.91 -20.83
C PRO A 237 8.89 -6.41 -20.87
N ARG A 238 9.61 -6.53 -19.75
CA ARG A 238 11.08 -6.49 -19.75
C ARG A 238 11.66 -7.90 -19.85
N ALA A 239 12.87 -7.99 -20.39
CA ALA A 239 13.68 -9.20 -20.24
C ALA A 239 13.94 -9.44 -18.74
N ALA A 240 13.81 -10.69 -18.29
CA ALA A 240 13.97 -11.17 -16.91
C ALA A 240 12.78 -11.03 -15.95
N GLY A 241 11.53 -10.99 -16.45
CA GLY A 241 10.35 -11.31 -15.62
C GLY A 241 9.86 -10.19 -14.69
N SER A 242 10.45 -9.00 -14.75
CA SER A 242 9.94 -7.80 -14.08
C SER A 242 8.92 -7.05 -14.95
N VAL A 243 7.96 -6.40 -14.31
CA VAL A 243 6.91 -5.59 -14.95
C VAL A 243 7.25 -4.10 -14.86
N ASP A 244 7.15 -3.38 -15.98
CA ASP A 244 7.37 -1.93 -16.06
C ASP A 244 6.08 -1.21 -16.44
N PHE A 245 5.63 -0.30 -15.57
CA PHE A 245 4.36 0.44 -15.71
C PHE A 245 4.41 1.58 -16.73
N GLY A 246 5.59 1.84 -17.32
CA GLY A 246 5.79 2.81 -18.39
C GLY A 246 5.53 4.26 -17.96
N GLU A 247 6.31 5.21 -18.48
CA GLU A 247 5.95 6.62 -18.37
C GLU A 247 4.84 6.98 -19.37
N PRO A 248 3.84 7.77 -19.00
CA PRO A 248 2.80 8.20 -19.93
C PRO A 248 3.39 9.02 -21.10
N ALA A 249 2.86 8.79 -22.30
CA ALA A 249 3.26 9.51 -23.50
C ALA A 249 2.97 11.02 -23.34
N GLY A 250 4.02 11.81 -23.08
CA GLY A 250 3.92 13.25 -22.84
C GLY A 250 4.91 13.80 -21.80
N ALA A 251 5.54 12.94 -21.01
CA ALA A 251 6.59 13.31 -20.04
C ALA A 251 7.96 13.65 -20.66
N ARG A 252 8.06 13.76 -21.99
CA ARG A 252 9.29 14.18 -22.69
C ARG A 252 9.51 15.68 -22.51
N GLY A 253 10.19 16.07 -21.43
CA GLY A 253 10.53 17.47 -21.19
C GLY A 253 11.30 17.82 -19.91
N ALA A 254 11.69 16.85 -19.08
CA ALA A 254 12.56 17.12 -17.94
C ALA A 254 13.77 16.17 -17.98
N GLU A 255 14.84 16.60 -18.63
CA GLU A 255 16.17 16.04 -18.38
C GLU A 255 16.53 16.31 -16.92
N ARG A 256 16.26 15.35 -16.02
CA ARG A 256 16.96 15.24 -14.74
C ARG A 256 17.82 13.99 -14.81
N GLY A 257 19.12 14.25 -14.98
CA GLY A 257 20.14 13.25 -15.26
C GLY A 257 20.43 12.28 -14.13
N GLY A 258 21.21 11.27 -14.52
CA GLY A 258 21.77 10.24 -13.65
C GLY A 258 21.13 8.90 -13.92
N ALA A 259 21.90 7.97 -14.48
CA ALA A 259 21.52 6.56 -14.58
C ALA A 259 21.24 6.01 -13.17
N VAL A 260 19.97 5.97 -12.78
CA VAL A 260 19.52 5.27 -11.57
C VAL A 260 19.28 3.83 -11.97
N HIS A 261 20.25 2.97 -11.66
CA HIS A 261 20.12 1.52 -11.77
C HIS A 261 18.82 1.08 -11.08
N ASP A 262 17.97 0.37 -11.82
CA ASP A 262 17.15 -0.79 -11.40
C ASP A 262 16.46 -0.86 -10.01
N GLU A 263 16.28 0.23 -9.27
CA GLU A 263 15.66 0.19 -7.92
C GLU A 263 14.13 0.14 -7.96
N ALA A 264 13.52 0.31 -9.13
CA ALA A 264 12.11 0.00 -9.32
C ALA A 264 11.85 -1.50 -9.11
N GLY A 265 12.75 -2.35 -9.61
CA GLY A 265 12.72 -3.80 -9.43
C GLY A 265 12.88 -4.17 -7.96
N GLY A 266 13.71 -3.43 -7.21
CA GLY A 266 13.87 -3.61 -5.76
C GLY A 266 12.59 -3.39 -4.96
N VAL A 267 11.76 -2.39 -5.30
CA VAL A 267 10.45 -2.20 -4.65
C VAL A 267 9.51 -3.39 -4.91
N TRP A 268 9.65 -4.07 -6.05
CA TRP A 268 8.87 -5.26 -6.39
C TRP A 268 9.45 -6.54 -5.80
N GLU A 269 10.77 -6.73 -5.81
CA GLU A 269 11.44 -7.84 -5.10
C GLU A 269 11.26 -7.73 -3.58
N ASP A 270 11.20 -6.51 -3.03
CA ASP A 270 10.91 -6.25 -1.62
C ASP A 270 9.41 -6.33 -1.33
N ALA A 271 8.52 -6.04 -2.30
CA ALA A 271 7.10 -6.32 -2.16
C ALA A 271 6.81 -7.82 -2.24
N ASP A 272 7.50 -8.56 -3.12
CA ASP A 272 7.51 -10.02 -3.17
C ASP A 272 8.25 -10.63 -1.99
N GLY A 273 9.22 -9.93 -1.39
CA GLY A 273 9.93 -10.32 -0.17
C GLY A 273 9.18 -9.99 1.12
N ALA A 274 8.36 -8.93 1.14
CA ALA A 274 7.50 -8.56 2.25
C ALA A 274 6.16 -9.31 2.20
N ALA A 275 5.59 -9.52 1.01
CA ALA A 275 4.49 -10.44 0.77
C ALA A 275 4.95 -11.90 0.88
N GLY A 276 6.18 -12.19 0.44
CA GLY A 276 6.86 -13.47 0.58
C GLY A 276 7.26 -13.77 2.01
N GLY A 277 7.64 -12.78 2.83
CA GLY A 277 7.81 -12.94 4.28
C GLY A 277 6.49 -13.20 4.99
N ALA A 278 5.41 -12.54 4.54
CA ALA A 278 4.06 -12.84 5.01
C ALA A 278 3.51 -14.20 4.51
N ALA A 279 4.02 -14.73 3.39
CA ALA A 279 3.65 -16.02 2.82
C ALA A 279 4.57 -17.18 3.28
N SER A 280 5.85 -16.92 3.56
CA SER A 280 6.81 -17.90 4.07
C SER A 280 6.54 -18.23 5.54
N ASP A 281 5.98 -17.29 6.29
CA ASP A 281 5.42 -17.54 7.61
C ASP A 281 4.16 -18.45 7.57
N CYS A 282 3.56 -18.68 6.39
CA CYS A 282 2.49 -19.66 6.23
C CYS A 282 3.00 -21.09 6.01
N GLU A 283 4.19 -21.32 5.45
CA GLU A 283 4.72 -22.68 5.26
C GLU A 283 5.20 -23.33 6.56
N VAL A 284 5.60 -22.54 7.57
CA VAL A 284 6.00 -23.07 8.89
C VAL A 284 4.81 -23.64 9.69
N TRP A 285 3.57 -23.36 9.28
CA TRP A 285 2.34 -23.85 9.93
C TRP A 285 1.56 -24.89 9.10
N GLY A 286 2.18 -25.45 8.05
CA GLY A 286 1.58 -26.45 7.15
C GLY A 286 2.03 -27.90 7.38
N GLY A 287 2.82 -28.18 8.43
CA GLY A 287 3.19 -29.54 8.80
C GLY A 287 2.02 -30.28 9.44
N ALA A 288 1.51 -31.32 8.79
CA ALA A 288 0.50 -32.23 9.33
C ALA A 288 0.88 -32.72 10.73
N GLY A 289 0.20 -32.21 11.76
CA GLY A 289 0.33 -32.69 13.12
C GLY A 289 -0.44 -34.00 13.27
N GLU A 290 0.28 -35.11 13.48
CA GLU A 290 -0.30 -36.30 14.09
C GLU A 290 -0.87 -35.96 15.47
N PRO A 291 -1.98 -36.60 15.89
CA PRO A 291 -2.58 -36.35 17.19
C PRO A 291 -1.72 -37.01 18.29
N LEU A 292 -1.05 -36.20 19.10
CA LEU A 292 -0.52 -36.66 20.38
C LEU A 292 -1.69 -36.94 21.33
N GLY A 293 -1.95 -38.23 21.56
CA GLY A 293 -2.86 -38.71 22.60
C GLY A 293 -2.37 -38.29 23.98
N LEU A 294 -3.30 -37.80 24.79
CA LEU A 294 -3.11 -37.58 26.22
C LEU A 294 -3.71 -38.78 26.95
N ASP A 295 -2.82 -39.58 27.56
CA ASP A 295 -3.08 -40.31 28.80
C ASP A 295 -2.50 -39.47 29.96
#